data_AF-A0A1R2CB76-F1
#
_entry.id   AF-A0A1R2CB76-F1
#
_cell.length_a   1.000
_cell.length_b   1.000
_cell.length_c   1.000
_cell.angle_alpha   90.00
_cell.angle_beta   90.00
_cell.angle_gamma   90.00
#
_symmetry.space_group_name_H-M   'P 1'
#
loop_
_entity.id
_entity.type
_entity.pdbx_description
1 polymer ?
#
loop_
_entity_poly.entity_id
_entity_poly.type
_entity_poly.pdbx_seq_one_letter_code
_entity_poly.pdbx_strand_id
1 'polypeptide(L)'
;MNLRNQEPGTPKPQTPSKKFGDTALGTLITTLSCTDTKDVRNLLEAKKRQIKEIQNEFSRARTAEIQSLDFERRTKDKFFLMPNIRKTPVKAFYKNNSPVPKTQKNSDKPLPNDIEVFWHKMSTQGWRPETRQEATLTNIDNKLYLIGGVSRSINHDINKLHPLSHHWEKLNPIGVEPDPRFGHTALEYKGKIIVFGGGTNFNTVHKLRECLNGIKIFTPDPSRWDYMKTSGTYISTRKYHSAAIIGKHLFIYGGLNQKNNLLNDCALLNIEKCVWKSIYLEGPVENAFHTSVSVLNQDQNAFTSIYEVSFSCMNKVQKPGIYIFGGIGSDKQAHDTMWLVSVGKRPLVWSVVITEGKGPSPRFLHSMVYNEKSNHICIFGGRIDMSQTSTYTCFNDVYLLCMQRLLWVRVKVLGEVPQARSGHCAVVSGSHMFIFGGVSNTCYCSSDMFILETDPTKVVDLARREEKKKQFLIDVENYKAKKTLRVHSVLSKKSSRTLSRLSENPSPEGFYY
;
A
#
# COMPACT_ATOMS: atom_id res chain seq x y z
N MET A 1 -36.78 -21.98 65.52
CA MET A 1 -36.99 -20.57 65.90
C MET A 1 -36.38 -19.72 64.79
N ASN A 2 -37.18 -19.12 63.89
CA ASN A 2 -37.75 -17.76 63.99
C ASN A 2 -36.67 -16.72 64.37
N LEU A 3 -36.39 -15.62 63.68
CA LEU A 3 -37.09 -14.85 62.64
C LEU A 3 -36.11 -13.91 61.89
N ARG A 4 -36.45 -13.66 60.62
CA ARG A 4 -36.26 -12.48 59.74
C ARG A 4 -35.42 -11.28 60.25
N ASN A 5 -34.55 -10.79 59.36
CA ASN A 5 -34.59 -9.40 58.89
C ASN A 5 -34.12 -9.34 57.43
N GLN A 6 -35.01 -8.89 56.54
CA GLN A 6 -34.74 -8.60 55.12
C GLN A 6 -34.55 -7.09 54.99
N GLU A 7 -33.41 -6.66 54.45
CA GLU A 7 -33.23 -5.31 53.93
C GLU A 7 -33.82 -5.19 52.51
N PRO A 8 -34.38 -4.03 52.14
CA PRO A 8 -35.05 -3.84 50.85
C PRO A 8 -34.05 -3.76 49.69
N GLY A 9 -34.31 -4.55 48.64
CA GLY A 9 -33.52 -4.58 47.41
C GLY A 9 -33.55 -3.25 46.63
N THR A 10 -32.37 -2.84 46.17
CA THR A 10 -32.18 -1.73 45.23
C THR A 10 -32.87 -2.00 43.89
N PRO A 11 -33.54 -1.00 43.27
CA PRO A 11 -34.21 -1.18 41.98
C PRO A 11 -33.20 -1.32 40.83
N LYS A 12 -33.46 -2.27 39.91
CA LYS A 12 -32.71 -2.41 38.65
C LYS A 12 -32.81 -1.12 37.83
N PRO A 13 -31.72 -0.61 37.22
CA PRO A 13 -31.79 0.54 36.34
C PRO A 13 -32.60 0.21 35.08
N GLN A 14 -33.70 0.93 34.88
CA GLN A 14 -34.44 0.96 33.62
C GLN A 14 -33.56 1.66 32.56
N THR A 15 -33.25 0.97 31.46
CA THR A 15 -32.66 1.59 30.27
C THR A 15 -33.58 2.68 29.73
N PRO A 16 -33.10 3.93 29.53
CA PRO A 16 -33.94 4.97 28.96
C PRO A 16 -34.23 4.65 27.50
N SER A 17 -35.53 4.58 27.15
CA SER A 17 -35.96 4.51 25.75
C SER A 17 -35.51 5.79 25.04
N LYS A 18 -34.52 5.69 24.15
CA LYS A 18 -34.14 6.83 23.30
C LYS A 18 -35.35 7.25 22.46
N LYS A 19 -35.81 8.48 22.64
CA LYS A 19 -36.79 9.10 21.74
C LYS A 19 -36.15 9.17 20.36
N PHE A 20 -36.91 8.84 19.32
CA PHE A 20 -36.44 8.68 17.93
C PHE A 20 -35.66 9.91 17.39
N GLY A 21 -35.92 11.10 17.95
CA GLY A 21 -35.24 12.36 17.62
C GLY A 21 -33.74 12.43 17.98
N ASP A 22 -33.25 11.62 18.91
CA ASP A 22 -31.85 11.69 19.42
C ASP A 22 -30.89 10.72 18.73
N THR A 23 -31.30 10.16 17.60
CA THR A 23 -30.43 9.35 16.73
C THR A 23 -29.89 10.20 15.58
N ALA A 24 -28.72 9.87 15.04
CA ALA A 24 -28.15 10.54 13.86
C ALA A 24 -29.11 10.51 12.63
N LEU A 25 -30.08 9.59 12.63
CA LEU A 25 -31.17 9.52 11.65
C LEU A 25 -32.31 10.51 11.96
N GLY A 26 -32.64 10.72 13.24
CA GLY A 26 -33.64 11.67 13.71
C GLY A 26 -33.21 13.14 13.51
N THR A 27 -31.92 13.43 13.68
CA THR A 27 -31.35 14.78 13.44
C THR A 27 -31.28 15.14 11.95
N LEU A 28 -31.25 14.15 11.05
CA LEU A 28 -31.21 14.38 9.60
C LEU A 28 -32.57 14.76 8.99
N ILE A 29 -33.67 14.53 9.72
CA ILE A 29 -35.04 14.77 9.23
C ILE A 29 -35.56 16.16 9.64
N THR A 30 -34.96 16.81 10.64
CA THR A 30 -35.32 18.19 11.05
C THR A 30 -34.87 19.28 10.08
N THR A 31 -34.05 18.97 9.08
CA THR A 31 -33.56 19.93 8.08
C THR A 31 -34.28 19.87 6.73
N LEU A 32 -35.33 19.06 6.60
CA LEU A 32 -36.17 19.01 5.41
C LEU A 32 -37.60 19.38 5.80
N SER A 33 -38.06 20.55 5.38
CA SER A 33 -39.46 20.95 5.43
C SER A 33 -40.28 20.02 4.53
N CYS A 34 -40.71 18.88 5.07
CA CYS A 34 -41.66 17.98 4.43
C CYS A 34 -42.75 17.67 5.46
N THR A 35 -43.88 18.34 5.32
CA THR A 35 -45.00 18.33 6.27
C THR A 35 -45.97 17.16 6.07
N ASP A 36 -45.58 16.08 5.36
CA ASP A 36 -46.47 14.93 5.19
C ASP A 36 -45.77 13.58 5.47
N THR A 37 -46.14 12.97 6.58
CA THR A 37 -45.63 11.66 7.04
C THR A 37 -45.95 10.50 6.07
N LYS A 38 -46.86 10.72 5.11
CA LYS A 38 -47.22 9.75 4.07
C LYS A 38 -46.12 9.61 3.00
N ASP A 39 -45.44 10.70 2.65
CA ASP A 39 -44.41 10.70 1.60
C ASP A 39 -43.12 10.03 2.03
N VAL A 40 -42.73 10.17 3.31
CA VAL A 40 -41.54 9.49 3.85
C VAL A 40 -41.73 7.97 3.90
N ARG A 41 -42.94 7.49 4.24
CA ARG A 41 -43.26 6.05 4.18
C ARG A 41 -43.27 5.53 2.75
N ASN A 42 -43.83 6.28 1.80
CA ASN A 42 -43.86 5.90 0.40
C ASN A 42 -42.44 5.84 -0.20
N LEU A 43 -41.58 6.80 0.15
CA LEU A 43 -40.18 6.82 -0.28
C LEU A 43 -39.38 5.65 0.32
N LEU A 44 -39.64 5.30 1.58
CA LEU A 44 -39.00 4.17 2.25
C LEU A 44 -39.42 2.83 1.63
N GLU A 45 -40.70 2.66 1.32
CA GLU A 45 -41.20 1.46 0.63
C GLU A 45 -40.68 1.37 -0.81
N ALA A 46 -40.58 2.48 -1.53
CA ALA A 46 -39.94 2.53 -2.85
C ALA A 46 -38.46 2.10 -2.79
N LYS A 47 -37.72 2.57 -1.78
CA LYS A 47 -36.31 2.18 -1.57
C LYS A 47 -36.16 0.71 -1.19
N LYS A 48 -37.04 0.15 -0.37
CA LYS A 48 -37.06 -1.29 -0.06
C LYS A 48 -37.33 -2.14 -1.30
N ARG A 49 -38.25 -1.73 -2.17
CA ARG A 49 -38.50 -2.40 -3.45
C ARG A 49 -37.28 -2.38 -4.36
N GLN A 50 -36.62 -1.23 -4.47
CA GLN A 50 -35.40 -1.06 -5.26
C GLN A 50 -34.25 -1.97 -4.76
N ILE A 51 -34.08 -2.11 -3.44
CA ILE A 51 -33.09 -3.03 -2.85
C ILE A 51 -33.43 -4.49 -3.16
N LYS A 52 -34.72 -4.87 -3.09
CA LYS A 52 -35.17 -6.23 -3.39
C LYS A 52 -35.00 -6.59 -4.87
N GLU A 53 -35.19 -5.64 -5.77
CA GLU A 53 -34.91 -5.81 -7.21
C GLU A 53 -33.42 -6.02 -7.47
N ILE A 54 -32.54 -5.22 -6.85
CA ILE A 54 -31.09 -5.38 -6.96
C ILE A 54 -30.63 -6.75 -6.44
N GLN A 55 -31.18 -7.22 -5.32
CA GLN A 55 -30.88 -8.55 -4.77
C GLN A 55 -31.34 -9.68 -5.68
N ASN A 56 -32.50 -9.52 -6.34
CA ASN A 56 -33.01 -10.47 -7.31
C ASN A 56 -32.17 -10.49 -8.60
N GLU A 57 -31.70 -9.34 -9.08
CA GLU A 57 -30.78 -9.26 -10.22
C GLU A 57 -29.44 -9.94 -9.91
N PHE A 58 -28.90 -9.71 -8.70
CA PHE A 58 -27.66 -10.35 -8.26
C PHE A 58 -27.80 -11.88 -8.19
N SER A 59 -28.95 -12.36 -7.71
CA SER A 59 -29.25 -13.79 -7.65
C SER A 59 -29.38 -14.41 -9.05
N ARG A 60 -30.00 -13.69 -10.01
CA ARG A 60 -30.10 -14.13 -11.41
C ARG A 60 -28.75 -14.15 -12.12
N ALA A 61 -27.91 -13.14 -11.88
CA ALA A 61 -26.55 -13.08 -12.44
C ALA A 61 -25.69 -14.26 -11.96
N ARG A 62 -25.77 -14.60 -10.67
CA ARG A 62 -25.07 -15.74 -10.08
C ARG A 62 -25.52 -17.08 -10.66
N THR A 63 -26.82 -17.26 -10.89
CA THR A 63 -27.33 -18.50 -11.53
C THR A 63 -26.89 -18.61 -12.99
N ALA A 64 -26.82 -17.50 -13.72
CA ALA A 64 -26.33 -17.47 -15.11
C ALA A 64 -24.84 -17.81 -15.21
N GLU A 65 -24.03 -17.34 -14.25
CA GLU A 65 -22.59 -17.63 -14.16
C GLU A 65 -22.30 -19.11 -13.86
N ILE A 66 -23.11 -19.73 -12.98
CA ILE A 66 -23.02 -21.18 -12.72
C ILE A 66 -23.39 -21.99 -13.97
N GLN A 67 -24.41 -21.57 -14.71
CA GLN A 67 -24.82 -22.23 -15.96
C GLN A 67 -23.78 -22.09 -17.08
N SER A 68 -23.04 -20.97 -17.16
CA SER A 68 -21.96 -20.82 -18.13
C SER A 68 -20.74 -21.68 -17.81
N LEU A 69 -20.39 -21.82 -16.52
CA LEU A 69 -19.28 -22.68 -16.08
C LEU A 69 -19.57 -24.17 -16.33
N ASP A 70 -20.81 -24.61 -16.18
CA ASP A 70 -21.24 -25.97 -16.51
C ASP A 70 -21.25 -26.23 -18.03
N PHE A 71 -21.51 -25.22 -18.85
CA PHE A 71 -21.42 -25.31 -20.31
C PHE A 71 -19.97 -25.43 -20.81
N GLU A 72 -19.03 -24.68 -20.20
CA GLU A 72 -17.59 -24.76 -20.51
C GLU A 72 -16.96 -26.09 -20.09
N ARG A 73 -17.43 -26.71 -19.00
CA ARG A 73 -16.99 -28.07 -18.62
C ARG A 73 -17.39 -29.11 -19.66
N ARG A 74 -18.61 -29.03 -20.20
CA ARG A 74 -19.14 -29.99 -21.18
C ARG A 74 -18.50 -29.90 -22.57
N THR A 75 -17.88 -28.77 -22.91
CA THR A 75 -17.23 -28.58 -24.22
C THR A 75 -15.75 -28.99 -24.24
N LYS A 76 -15.08 -29.01 -23.09
CA LYS A 76 -13.67 -29.45 -22.99
C LYS A 76 -13.47 -30.97 -23.11
N ASP A 77 -14.46 -31.78 -22.74
CA ASP A 77 -14.35 -33.25 -22.77
C ASP A 77 -14.53 -33.88 -24.17
N LYS A 78 -14.74 -33.08 -25.23
CA LYS A 78 -15.03 -33.59 -26.59
C LYS A 78 -13.96 -33.36 -27.65
N PHE A 79 -12.80 -32.78 -27.33
CA PHE A 79 -11.73 -32.57 -28.32
C PHE A 79 -10.45 -33.38 -27.98
N PHE A 80 -10.33 -34.56 -28.61
CA PHE A 80 -9.11 -35.22 -29.15
C PHE A 80 -7.91 -35.42 -28.17
N LEU A 81 -7.41 -36.61 -27.81
CA LEU A 81 -7.29 -37.95 -28.40
C LEU A 81 -6.67 -38.01 -29.82
N MET A 82 -5.39 -38.47 -29.86
CA MET A 82 -4.60 -39.14 -30.94
C MET A 82 -3.33 -38.39 -31.44
N PRO A 83 -2.29 -39.07 -32.02
CA PRO A 83 -1.68 -40.37 -31.69
C PRO A 83 -0.12 -40.35 -31.64
N ASN A 84 0.47 -41.44 -31.11
CA ASN A 84 1.92 -41.72 -31.00
C ASN A 84 2.63 -41.95 -32.34
N ILE A 85 3.84 -41.40 -32.52
CA ILE A 85 4.83 -41.83 -33.55
C ILE A 85 6.22 -42.00 -32.92
N ARG A 86 6.80 -43.20 -33.08
CA ARG A 86 8.17 -43.61 -32.71
C ARG A 86 9.13 -43.49 -33.91
N LYS A 87 10.44 -43.25 -33.64
CA LYS A 87 11.68 -43.89 -34.21
C LYS A 87 12.93 -43.08 -33.80
N THR A 88 13.75 -43.54 -32.84
CA THR A 88 14.98 -44.40 -32.89
C THR A 88 16.32 -43.66 -33.08
N PRO A 89 17.45 -44.19 -32.56
CA PRO A 89 18.58 -43.41 -32.02
C PRO A 89 19.87 -43.47 -32.88
N VAL A 90 20.80 -42.54 -32.64
CA VAL A 90 22.18 -42.61 -33.18
C VAL A 90 23.21 -42.36 -32.06
N LYS A 91 24.23 -43.22 -32.03
CA LYS A 91 25.31 -43.33 -31.03
C LYS A 91 26.52 -42.43 -31.37
N ALA A 92 27.12 -41.92 -30.29
CA ALA A 92 28.55 -41.78 -29.94
C ALA A 92 29.55 -41.05 -30.86
N PHE A 93 30.38 -40.18 -30.26
CA PHE A 93 31.85 -40.38 -30.17
C PHE A 93 32.46 -39.42 -29.13
N TYR A 94 33.17 -39.97 -28.14
CA TYR A 94 34.07 -39.23 -27.26
C TYR A 94 35.41 -39.00 -27.97
N LYS A 95 35.95 -37.79 -27.89
CA LYS A 95 37.40 -37.53 -27.90
C LYS A 95 37.72 -36.40 -26.93
N ASN A 96 38.47 -36.76 -25.89
CA ASN A 96 39.15 -35.83 -24.99
C ASN A 96 40.16 -35.01 -25.78
N ASN A 97 40.20 -33.70 -25.52
CA ASN A 97 41.42 -32.91 -25.47
C ASN A 97 41.12 -31.65 -24.66
N SER A 98 41.73 -31.55 -23.49
CA SER A 98 41.71 -30.33 -22.67
C SER A 98 42.38 -29.19 -23.44
N PRO A 99 41.84 -27.97 -23.32
CA PRO A 99 42.70 -26.88 -22.90
C PRO A 99 42.06 -26.05 -21.77
N VAL A 100 42.87 -25.82 -20.74
CA VAL A 100 42.91 -24.68 -19.82
C VAL A 100 41.69 -23.73 -19.89
N PRO A 101 40.87 -23.60 -18.82
CA PRO A 101 39.70 -22.75 -18.86
C PRO A 101 40.13 -21.27 -18.94
N LYS A 102 39.97 -20.68 -20.13
CA LYS A 102 39.85 -19.22 -20.27
C LYS A 102 38.61 -18.82 -19.49
N THR A 103 38.82 -17.96 -18.50
CA THR A 103 37.79 -17.28 -17.72
C THR A 103 36.79 -16.60 -18.67
N GLN A 104 35.63 -17.22 -18.90
CA GLN A 104 34.49 -16.51 -19.46
C GLN A 104 34.03 -15.48 -18.42
N LYS A 105 34.43 -14.23 -18.64
CA LYS A 105 33.73 -13.07 -18.07
C LYS A 105 32.27 -13.17 -18.50
N ASN A 106 31.42 -13.68 -17.63
CA ASN A 106 29.97 -13.57 -17.73
C ASN A 106 29.52 -12.17 -17.26
N SER A 107 30.14 -11.13 -17.81
CA SER A 107 29.77 -9.73 -17.64
C SER A 107 29.57 -9.17 -19.04
N ASP A 108 28.38 -8.63 -19.30
CA ASP A 108 27.98 -7.85 -20.51
C ASP A 108 26.75 -8.44 -21.23
N LYS A 109 25.69 -8.78 -20.48
CA LYS A 109 24.36 -8.47 -21.01
C LYS A 109 24.07 -7.01 -20.65
N PRO A 110 23.88 -6.09 -21.61
CA PRO A 110 23.41 -4.75 -21.29
C PRO A 110 22.10 -4.90 -20.53
N LEU A 111 21.99 -4.21 -19.39
CA LEU A 111 20.71 -4.10 -18.69
C LEU A 111 19.67 -3.64 -19.72
N PRO A 112 18.47 -4.27 -19.76
CA PRO A 112 17.40 -3.81 -20.64
C PRO A 112 17.25 -2.29 -20.46
N ASN A 113 17.26 -1.55 -21.58
CA ASN A 113 17.20 -0.09 -21.52
C ASN A 113 15.99 0.41 -20.74
N ASP A 114 14.89 -0.36 -20.74
CA ASP A 114 13.69 -0.09 -19.97
C ASP A 114 13.31 -1.33 -19.12
N ILE A 115 13.01 -1.13 -17.83
CA ILE A 115 12.37 -2.13 -16.96
C ILE A 115 10.88 -1.87 -16.93
N GLU A 116 10.07 -2.88 -17.25
CA GLU A 116 8.62 -2.79 -17.12
C GLU A 116 8.18 -3.13 -15.69
N VAL A 117 7.25 -2.34 -15.17
CA VAL A 117 6.59 -2.58 -13.87
C VAL A 117 5.08 -2.47 -14.05
N PHE A 118 4.32 -3.16 -13.21
CA PHE A 118 2.86 -3.21 -13.33
C PHE A 118 2.19 -2.82 -12.03
N TRP A 119 1.44 -1.71 -12.04
CA TRP A 119 0.55 -1.35 -10.96
C TRP A 119 -0.80 -2.06 -11.08
N HIS A 120 -1.28 -2.59 -9.97
CA HIS A 120 -2.67 -2.99 -9.87
C HIS A 120 -3.25 -2.59 -8.51
N LYS A 121 -4.54 -2.27 -8.54
CA LYS A 121 -5.33 -2.01 -7.35
C LYS A 121 -5.77 -3.33 -6.74
N MET A 122 -5.47 -3.54 -5.45
CA MET A 122 -6.01 -4.66 -4.68
C MET A 122 -7.35 -4.26 -4.07
N SER A 123 -8.42 -4.89 -4.57
CA SER A 123 -9.75 -4.79 -3.95
C SER A 123 -9.81 -5.71 -2.73
N THR A 124 -9.81 -5.11 -1.55
CA THR A 124 -9.98 -5.85 -0.29
C THR A 124 -11.45 -6.11 0.01
N GLN A 125 -11.75 -7.26 0.59
CA GLN A 125 -13.09 -7.65 0.99
C GLN A 125 -13.36 -7.29 2.46
N GLY A 126 -14.61 -6.95 2.77
CA GLY A 126 -15.05 -6.68 4.14
C GLY A 126 -14.63 -5.32 4.69
N TRP A 127 -14.39 -5.25 6.00
CA TRP A 127 -13.93 -4.04 6.67
C TRP A 127 -12.52 -3.69 6.21
N ARG A 128 -12.20 -2.39 6.18
CA ARG A 128 -10.86 -1.87 5.91
C ARG A 128 -10.56 -0.64 6.76
N PRO A 129 -9.28 -0.36 7.07
CA PRO A 129 -8.90 0.85 7.80
C PRO A 129 -9.27 2.12 7.04
N GLU A 130 -9.52 3.20 7.79
CA GLU A 130 -9.63 4.55 7.20
C GLU A 130 -8.33 4.95 6.51
N THR A 131 -8.46 5.75 5.45
CA THR A 131 -7.31 6.35 4.78
C THR A 131 -6.59 7.30 5.73
N ARG A 132 -5.27 7.25 5.69
CA ARG A 132 -4.39 7.99 6.61
C ARG A 132 -3.08 8.32 5.93
N GLN A 133 -2.44 9.38 6.38
CA GLN A 133 -1.06 9.70 6.04
C GLN A 133 -0.15 9.44 7.23
N GLU A 134 1.16 9.33 6.98
CA GLU A 134 2.22 9.27 7.97
C GLU A 134 2.07 8.09 8.95
N ALA A 135 1.34 7.06 8.51
CA ALA A 135 1.31 5.74 9.09
C ALA A 135 2.56 4.95 8.66
N THR A 136 2.77 3.80 9.26
CA THR A 136 3.79 2.84 8.84
C THR A 136 3.16 1.52 8.42
N LEU A 137 3.80 0.84 7.47
CA LEU A 137 3.39 -0.48 7.01
C LEU A 137 4.60 -1.40 7.13
N THR A 138 4.48 -2.47 7.92
CA THR A 138 5.58 -3.42 8.18
C THR A 138 5.17 -4.81 7.73
N ASN A 139 6.08 -5.57 7.11
CA ASN A 139 5.84 -6.93 6.66
C ASN A 139 6.46 -7.92 7.66
N ILE A 140 5.68 -8.90 8.13
CA ILE A 140 6.17 -10.06 8.88
C ILE A 140 5.51 -11.29 8.25
N ASP A 141 6.33 -12.22 7.74
CA ASP A 141 5.88 -13.50 7.17
C ASP A 141 4.71 -13.36 6.17
N ASN A 142 4.84 -12.42 5.24
CA ASN A 142 3.84 -12.08 4.23
C ASN A 142 2.51 -11.54 4.78
N LYS A 143 2.47 -11.08 6.04
CA LYS A 143 1.33 -10.35 6.63
C LYS A 143 1.77 -8.91 6.84
N LEU A 144 0.92 -7.96 6.42
CA LEU A 144 1.27 -6.54 6.49
C LEU A 144 0.57 -5.89 7.67
N TYR A 145 1.30 -5.14 8.48
CA TYR A 145 0.80 -4.48 9.69
C TYR A 145 0.84 -2.98 9.48
N LEU A 146 -0.34 -2.35 9.46
CA LEU A 146 -0.54 -0.92 9.39
C LEU A 146 -0.62 -0.35 10.80
N ILE A 147 0.25 0.59 11.15
CA ILE A 147 0.33 1.18 12.50
C ILE A 147 0.19 2.70 12.41
N GLY A 148 -0.69 3.24 13.27
CA GLY A 148 -0.83 4.68 13.49
C GLY A 148 -1.22 5.47 12.24
N GLY A 149 -0.73 6.72 12.16
CA GLY A 149 -1.02 7.68 11.10
C GLY A 149 -2.01 8.77 11.51
N VAL A 150 -2.33 9.67 10.57
CA VAL A 150 -3.33 10.72 10.73
C VAL A 150 -4.41 10.57 9.68
N SER A 151 -5.66 10.54 10.14
CA SER A 151 -6.88 10.65 9.35
C SER A 151 -7.66 11.89 9.81
N ARG A 152 -8.90 11.70 10.29
CA ARG A 152 -9.67 12.72 11.02
C ARG A 152 -9.09 12.99 12.41
N SER A 153 -8.44 11.97 12.98
CA SER A 153 -7.71 12.02 14.23
C SER A 153 -6.38 11.27 14.09
N ILE A 154 -5.55 11.34 15.12
CA ILE A 154 -4.32 10.54 15.17
C ILE A 154 -4.68 9.12 15.58
N ASN A 155 -4.21 8.17 14.82
CA ASN A 155 -4.46 6.76 15.00
C ASN A 155 -3.47 6.13 16.00
N HIS A 156 -3.98 5.24 16.86
CA HIS A 156 -3.21 4.37 17.74
C HIS A 156 -3.38 2.88 17.38
N ASP A 157 -4.27 2.58 16.43
CA ASP A 157 -4.62 1.22 16.05
C ASP A 157 -3.49 0.53 15.27
N ILE A 158 -3.49 -0.80 15.37
CA ILE A 158 -2.74 -1.70 14.50
C ILE A 158 -3.71 -2.62 13.76
N ASN A 159 -3.57 -2.67 12.44
CA ASN A 159 -4.42 -3.50 11.58
C ASN A 159 -3.55 -4.41 10.73
N LYS A 160 -4.02 -5.63 10.49
CA LYS A 160 -3.30 -6.65 9.73
C LYS A 160 -3.98 -6.87 8.39
N LEU A 161 -3.24 -6.79 7.30
CA LEU A 161 -3.68 -7.18 5.96
C LEU A 161 -3.10 -8.56 5.65
N HIS A 162 -3.96 -9.44 5.14
CA HIS A 162 -3.57 -10.73 4.59
C HIS A 162 -3.56 -10.63 3.05
N PRO A 163 -2.38 -10.48 2.41
CA PRO A 163 -2.29 -10.19 0.98
C PRO A 163 -2.72 -11.33 0.06
N LEU A 164 -2.79 -12.58 0.54
CA LEU A 164 -3.25 -13.71 -0.28
C LEU A 164 -4.79 -13.80 -0.33
N SER A 165 -5.44 -13.46 0.77
CA SER A 165 -6.90 -13.55 0.93
C SER A 165 -7.60 -12.19 0.81
N HIS A 166 -6.85 -11.12 0.55
CA HIS A 166 -7.33 -9.76 0.32
C HIS A 166 -8.27 -9.25 1.43
N HIS A 167 -7.99 -9.56 2.70
CA HIS A 167 -8.82 -9.11 3.81
C HIS A 167 -7.99 -8.41 4.88
N TRP A 168 -8.59 -7.36 5.45
CA TRP A 168 -8.06 -6.70 6.64
C TRP A 168 -8.66 -7.32 7.90
N GLU A 169 -7.86 -7.34 8.94
CA GLU A 169 -8.20 -7.78 10.27
C GLU A 169 -7.85 -6.64 11.24
N LYS A 170 -8.84 -6.18 11.99
CA LYS A 170 -8.60 -5.27 13.13
C LYS A 170 -8.03 -6.10 14.26
N LEU A 171 -6.84 -5.74 14.74
CA LEU A 171 -6.24 -6.39 15.89
C LEU A 171 -6.66 -5.65 17.16
N ASN A 172 -6.83 -6.41 18.25
CA ASN A 172 -6.99 -5.86 19.59
C ASN A 172 -5.89 -6.45 20.49
N PRO A 173 -4.64 -5.97 20.36
CA PRO A 173 -3.52 -6.55 21.08
C PRO A 173 -3.66 -6.29 22.58
N ILE A 174 -3.23 -7.24 23.40
CA ILE A 174 -3.15 -7.04 24.85
C ILE A 174 -1.89 -6.25 25.23
N GLY A 175 -1.83 -5.74 26.46
CA GLY A 175 -0.63 -5.10 27.02
C GLY A 175 -0.68 -3.57 27.00
N VAL A 176 0.49 -2.92 26.89
CA VAL A 176 0.61 -1.46 27.03
C VAL A 176 0.50 -0.82 25.66
N GLU A 177 -0.73 -0.45 25.27
CA GLU A 177 -1.00 0.17 23.98
C GLU A 177 -0.08 1.38 23.69
N PRO A 178 0.29 1.57 22.41
CA PRO A 178 1.05 2.74 22.00
C PRO A 178 0.16 3.97 22.02
N ASP A 179 0.72 5.12 22.41
CA ASP A 179 0.07 6.41 22.18
C ASP A 179 -0.25 6.59 20.69
N PRO A 180 -1.35 7.31 20.36
CA PRO A 180 -1.62 7.75 19.00
C PRO A 180 -0.39 8.42 18.39
N ARG A 181 -0.02 8.04 17.17
CA ARG A 181 1.24 8.51 16.59
C ARG A 181 1.21 8.63 15.07
N PHE A 182 1.93 9.61 14.57
CA PHE A 182 2.23 9.80 13.16
C PHE A 182 3.68 10.20 12.94
N GLY A 183 4.21 10.00 11.74
CA GLY A 183 5.61 10.31 11.43
C GLY A 183 6.59 9.52 12.31
N HIS A 184 6.17 8.35 12.78
CA HIS A 184 6.98 7.39 13.53
C HIS A 184 7.63 6.40 12.56
N THR A 185 8.57 5.61 13.07
CA THR A 185 9.13 4.48 12.34
C THR A 185 8.70 3.18 12.99
N ALA A 186 8.31 2.19 12.18
CA ALA A 186 7.99 0.83 12.62
C ALA A 186 8.74 -0.13 11.70
N LEU A 187 9.61 -0.96 12.28
CA LEU A 187 10.51 -1.84 11.55
C LEU A 187 10.46 -3.25 12.10
N GLU A 188 10.57 -4.25 11.23
CA GLU A 188 10.62 -5.65 11.61
C GLU A 188 11.97 -6.01 12.25
N TYR A 189 11.92 -6.79 13.32
CA TYR A 189 13.10 -7.40 13.93
C TYR A 189 12.72 -8.73 14.60
N LYS A 190 13.24 -9.84 14.06
CA LYS A 190 13.07 -11.21 14.60
C LYS A 190 11.60 -11.57 14.86
N GLY A 191 10.72 -11.31 13.88
CA GLY A 191 9.29 -11.61 13.94
C GLY A 191 8.47 -10.63 14.80
N LYS A 192 9.06 -9.51 15.22
CA LYS A 192 8.40 -8.45 16.01
C LYS A 192 8.49 -7.12 15.28
N ILE A 193 7.65 -6.16 15.66
CA ILE A 193 7.73 -4.78 15.15
C ILE A 193 8.26 -3.88 16.25
N ILE A 194 9.37 -3.18 15.98
CA ILE A 194 9.93 -2.14 16.84
C ILE A 194 9.41 -0.79 16.35
N VAL A 195 8.70 -0.07 17.22
CA VAL A 195 8.14 1.26 16.94
C VAL A 195 8.87 2.31 17.76
N PHE A 196 9.35 3.36 17.09
CA PHE A 196 10.07 4.47 17.73
C PHE A 196 9.62 5.83 17.19
N GLY A 197 9.55 6.80 18.09
CA GLY A 197 9.23 8.19 17.77
C GLY A 197 7.79 8.44 17.37
N GLY A 198 7.59 9.56 16.68
CA GLY A 198 6.32 10.06 16.18
C GLY A 198 5.77 11.23 16.99
N GLY A 199 4.92 12.02 16.34
CA GLY A 199 4.11 13.06 16.99
C GLY A 199 2.80 12.48 17.49
N THR A 200 2.32 12.94 18.66
CA THR A 200 1.04 12.52 19.25
C THR A 200 0.06 13.71 19.31
N ASN A 201 -0.95 13.61 20.16
CA ASN A 201 -1.98 14.61 20.38
C ASN A 201 -1.39 15.98 20.78
N PHE A 202 -2.17 17.02 20.50
CA PHE A 202 -1.83 18.37 20.94
C PHE A 202 -2.09 18.48 22.44
N ASN A 203 -1.08 18.89 23.19
CA ASN A 203 -1.23 19.18 24.61
C ASN A 203 -1.77 20.61 24.77
N THR A 204 -3.01 20.73 25.25
CA THR A 204 -3.69 22.02 25.41
C THR A 204 -3.07 22.90 26.49
N VAL A 205 -2.48 22.29 27.53
CA VAL A 205 -1.81 22.99 28.64
C VAL A 205 -0.51 23.63 28.16
N HIS A 206 0.32 22.86 27.45
CA HIS A 206 1.61 23.34 26.94
C HIS A 206 1.53 24.01 25.57
N LYS A 207 0.34 24.07 24.97
CA LYS A 207 0.05 24.65 23.65
C LYS A 207 1.01 24.17 22.55
N LEU A 208 1.40 22.90 22.61
CA LEU A 208 2.31 22.29 21.65
C LEU A 208 1.91 20.86 21.32
N ARG A 209 2.43 20.37 20.21
CA ARG A 209 2.31 18.95 19.87
C ARG A 209 3.46 18.17 20.48
N GLU A 210 3.13 17.14 21.25
CA GLU A 210 4.14 16.28 21.86
C GLU A 210 4.75 15.32 20.84
N CYS A 211 6.03 15.01 21.04
CA CYS A 211 6.75 13.99 20.30
C CYS A 211 7.16 12.87 21.26
N LEU A 212 7.33 11.67 20.74
CA LEU A 212 7.68 10.49 21.51
C LEU A 212 9.15 10.14 21.30
N ASN A 213 9.78 9.49 22.28
CA ASN A 213 11.08 8.80 22.15
C ASN A 213 11.03 7.38 22.74
N GLY A 214 9.90 6.96 23.28
CA GLY A 214 9.74 5.61 23.82
C GLY A 214 9.71 4.55 22.72
N ILE A 215 10.22 3.36 23.04
CA ILE A 215 10.19 2.20 22.15
C ILE A 215 9.04 1.28 22.55
N LYS A 216 8.17 0.99 21.58
CA LYS A 216 7.10 0.01 21.71
C LYS A 216 7.45 -1.21 20.86
N ILE A 217 7.16 -2.40 21.37
CA ILE A 217 7.37 -3.66 20.65
C ILE A 217 6.01 -4.32 20.46
N PHE A 218 5.67 -4.62 19.21
CA PHE A 218 4.53 -5.46 18.91
C PHE A 218 4.99 -6.88 18.60
N THR A 219 4.44 -7.86 19.32
CA THR A 219 4.57 -9.28 19.00
C THR A 219 3.27 -9.75 18.35
N PRO A 220 3.28 -10.35 17.15
CA PRO A 220 2.06 -10.79 16.48
C PRO A 220 1.37 -12.00 17.12
N ASP A 221 2.14 -12.90 17.75
CA ASP A 221 1.63 -14.14 18.34
C ASP A 221 2.32 -14.43 19.71
N PRO A 222 1.60 -14.32 20.84
CA PRO A 222 0.26 -13.75 20.95
C PRO A 222 0.28 -12.26 20.57
N SER A 223 -0.83 -11.73 20.04
CA SER A 223 -0.94 -10.32 19.66
C SER A 223 -0.83 -9.41 20.89
N ARG A 224 0.34 -8.80 21.11
CA ARG A 224 0.63 -8.00 22.32
C ARG A 224 1.57 -6.83 22.08
N TRP A 225 1.34 -5.76 22.83
CA TRP A 225 2.23 -4.61 22.94
C TRP A 225 3.03 -4.65 24.23
N ASP A 226 4.34 -4.50 24.08
CA ASP A 226 5.28 -4.29 25.17
C ASP A 226 5.96 -2.92 25.07
N TYR A 227 6.54 -2.49 26.19
CA TYR A 227 7.42 -1.35 26.25
C TYR A 227 8.86 -1.81 26.49
N MET A 228 9.80 -1.30 25.69
CA MET A 228 11.22 -1.54 25.91
C MET A 228 11.80 -0.43 26.78
N LYS A 229 12.16 -0.79 28.02
CA LYS A 229 12.91 0.11 28.90
C LYS A 229 14.35 0.20 28.40
N THR A 230 14.75 1.39 27.96
CA THR A 230 16.10 1.64 27.45
C THR A 230 16.96 2.39 28.45
N SER A 231 18.28 2.17 28.37
CA SER A 231 19.30 2.93 29.11
C SER A 231 20.35 3.50 28.14
N GLY A 232 21.39 4.16 28.66
CA GLY A 232 22.45 4.77 27.85
C GLY A 232 22.17 6.24 27.55
N THR A 233 22.59 6.70 26.37
CA THR A 233 22.45 8.11 25.99
C THR A 233 20.97 8.50 25.85
N TYR A 234 20.60 9.66 26.39
CA TYR A 234 19.28 10.22 26.17
C TYR A 234 19.09 10.59 24.70
N ILE A 235 18.03 10.07 24.10
CA ILE A 235 17.61 10.40 22.73
C ILE A 235 16.40 11.33 22.80
N SER A 236 16.50 12.47 22.14
CA SER A 236 15.42 13.45 22.07
C SER A 236 14.17 12.88 21.39
N THR A 237 13.00 13.28 21.89
CA THR A 237 11.70 13.06 21.27
C THR A 237 11.69 13.59 19.85
N ARG A 238 11.22 12.79 18.88
CA ARG A 238 11.26 13.17 17.47
C ARG A 238 10.17 12.53 16.62
N LYS A 239 9.91 13.16 15.48
CA LYS A 239 9.04 12.68 14.39
C LYS A 239 9.69 12.95 13.03
N TYR A 240 9.25 12.26 11.99
CA TYR A 240 9.77 12.39 10.62
C TYR A 240 11.29 12.16 10.51
N HIS A 241 11.84 11.36 11.43
CA HIS A 241 13.20 10.86 11.36
C HIS A 241 13.26 9.64 10.43
N SER A 242 14.45 9.36 9.93
CA SER A 242 14.72 8.09 9.25
C SER A 242 15.20 7.05 10.27
N ALA A 243 14.85 5.79 10.02
CA ALA A 243 15.34 4.67 10.80
C ALA A 243 15.55 3.42 9.95
N ALA A 244 16.54 2.62 10.34
CA ALA A 244 16.87 1.38 9.66
C ALA A 244 17.41 0.36 10.68
N ILE A 245 17.13 -0.92 10.47
CA ILE A 245 17.65 -2.01 11.28
C ILE A 245 18.71 -2.77 10.49
N ILE A 246 19.89 -2.97 11.08
CA ILE A 246 20.96 -3.84 10.57
C ILE A 246 21.53 -4.65 11.74
N GLY A 247 21.44 -5.97 11.62
CA GLY A 247 21.73 -6.88 12.72
C GLY A 247 20.91 -6.52 13.97
N LYS A 248 21.54 -6.47 15.14
CA LYS A 248 20.87 -6.07 16.40
C LYS A 248 20.76 -4.57 16.65
N HIS A 249 21.07 -3.73 15.66
CA HIS A 249 21.09 -2.28 15.85
C HIS A 249 19.97 -1.58 15.09
N LEU A 250 19.17 -0.80 15.81
CA LEU A 250 18.29 0.21 15.25
C LEU A 250 19.08 1.51 15.13
N PHE A 251 19.31 1.95 13.89
CA PHE A 251 19.89 3.25 13.58
C PHE A 251 18.78 4.27 13.38
N ILE A 252 18.96 5.47 13.93
CA ILE A 252 18.09 6.63 13.71
C ILE A 252 18.90 7.84 13.27
N TYR A 253 18.32 8.65 12.39
CA TYR A 253 18.93 9.88 11.89
C TYR A 253 17.91 11.01 11.70
N GLY A 254 18.24 12.18 12.23
CA GLY A 254 17.53 13.43 11.98
C GLY A 254 16.10 13.45 12.50
N GLY A 255 15.23 14.15 11.76
CA GLY A 255 13.82 14.38 12.08
C GLY A 255 13.58 15.74 12.74
N LEU A 256 12.36 15.92 13.26
CA LEU A 256 11.96 17.12 13.99
C LEU A 256 11.79 16.79 15.47
N ASN A 257 12.32 17.64 16.35
CA ASN A 257 12.05 17.52 17.77
C ASN A 257 10.66 18.07 18.16
N GLN A 258 10.32 18.06 19.45
CA GLN A 258 9.04 18.56 19.97
C GLN A 258 8.79 20.05 19.68
N LYS A 259 9.84 20.87 19.55
CA LYS A 259 9.76 22.28 19.17
C LYS A 259 9.71 22.50 17.65
N ASN A 260 9.67 21.41 16.86
CA ASN A 260 9.83 21.39 15.40
C ASN A 260 11.19 21.89 14.89
N ASN A 261 12.24 21.87 15.71
CA ASN A 261 13.58 22.11 15.20
C ASN A 261 14.08 20.85 14.47
N LEU A 262 14.73 21.06 13.34
CA LEU A 262 15.41 20.00 12.61
C LEU A 262 16.57 19.43 13.43
N LEU A 263 16.82 18.14 13.24
CA LEU A 263 17.88 17.38 13.89
C LEU A 263 18.84 16.82 12.82
N ASN A 264 20.12 16.70 13.18
CA ASN A 264 21.16 16.02 12.40
C ASN A 264 21.86 14.90 13.20
N ASP A 265 21.40 14.62 14.42
CA ASP A 265 22.03 13.64 15.27
C ASP A 265 21.76 12.21 14.79
N CYS A 266 22.76 11.35 15.01
CA CYS A 266 22.66 9.92 14.75
C CYS A 266 22.69 9.16 16.09
N ALA A 267 21.89 8.10 16.20
CA ALA A 267 21.98 7.21 17.34
C ALA A 267 21.78 5.75 16.95
N LEU A 268 22.36 4.87 17.76
CA LEU A 268 22.20 3.43 17.67
C LEU A 268 21.60 2.89 18.95
N LEU A 269 20.53 2.14 18.82
CA LEU A 269 20.03 1.27 19.88
C LEU A 269 20.51 -0.14 19.60
N ASN A 270 21.23 -0.71 20.56
CA ASN A 270 21.37 -2.17 20.61
C ASN A 270 20.06 -2.77 21.12
N ILE A 271 19.28 -3.38 20.23
CA ILE A 271 17.93 -3.90 20.51
C ILE A 271 17.97 -5.02 21.55
N GLU A 272 19.00 -5.87 21.50
CA GLU A 272 19.14 -7.01 22.43
C GLU A 272 19.53 -6.56 23.84
N LYS A 273 20.37 -5.53 23.94
CA LYS A 273 20.81 -4.96 25.24
C LYS A 273 19.91 -3.84 25.75
N CYS A 274 19.01 -3.31 24.91
CA CYS A 274 18.18 -2.15 25.20
C CYS A 274 19.00 -0.90 25.59
N VAL A 275 20.18 -0.70 24.98
CA VAL A 275 21.08 0.42 25.29
C VAL A 275 21.23 1.34 24.09
N TRP A 276 20.92 2.61 24.28
CA TRP A 276 21.16 3.69 23.32
C TRP A 276 22.60 4.21 23.40
N LYS A 277 23.14 4.54 22.24
CA LYS A 277 24.40 5.25 22.09
C LYS A 277 24.25 6.32 21.02
N SER A 278 24.42 7.58 21.40
CA SER A 278 24.60 8.65 20.41
C SER A 278 25.93 8.45 19.69
N ILE A 279 25.91 8.66 18.37
CA ILE A 279 27.10 8.57 17.53
C ILE A 279 27.23 9.88 16.75
N TYR A 280 28.44 10.43 16.77
CA TYR A 280 28.77 11.53 15.88
C TYR A 280 29.29 10.95 14.57
N LEU A 281 28.66 11.33 13.46
CA LEU A 281 29.09 11.00 12.12
C LEU A 281 29.16 12.30 11.35
N GLU A 282 30.34 12.65 10.86
CA GLU A 282 30.48 13.77 9.92
C GLU A 282 29.70 13.44 8.65
N GLY A 283 28.75 14.28 8.26
CA GLY A 283 27.74 13.92 7.27
C GLY A 283 26.73 15.01 6.98
N PRO A 284 25.52 14.63 6.51
CA PRO A 284 24.51 15.59 6.08
C PRO A 284 24.07 16.55 7.19
N VAL A 285 23.60 17.72 6.76
CA VAL A 285 23.00 18.75 7.62
C VAL A 285 21.64 18.30 8.17
N GLU A 286 21.05 19.11 9.04
CA GLU A 286 19.76 18.80 9.65
C GLU A 286 18.68 18.54 8.59
N ASN A 287 17.98 17.42 8.72
CA ASN A 287 17.02 16.95 7.72
C ASN A 287 15.85 16.24 8.40
N ALA A 288 14.66 16.36 7.83
CA ALA A 288 13.45 15.64 8.22
C ALA A 288 12.65 15.22 6.99
N PHE A 289 11.69 14.32 7.18
CA PHE A 289 10.81 13.82 6.13
C PHE A 289 11.53 13.06 5.00
N HIS A 290 12.79 12.70 5.23
CA HIS A 290 13.60 11.77 4.47
C HIS A 290 13.24 10.32 4.81
N THR A 291 13.49 9.42 3.86
CA THR A 291 13.26 7.99 4.05
C THR A 291 14.59 7.25 4.00
N SER A 292 14.72 6.19 4.80
CA SER A 292 15.88 5.30 4.81
C SER A 292 15.51 3.86 4.50
N VAL A 293 16.45 3.12 3.94
CA VAL A 293 16.33 1.66 3.77
C VAL A 293 17.66 0.96 4.00
N SER A 294 17.62 -0.19 4.67
CA SER A 294 18.75 -1.11 4.77
C SER A 294 18.91 -1.88 3.46
N VAL A 295 20.10 -1.88 2.89
CA VAL A 295 20.47 -2.69 1.73
C VAL A 295 21.65 -3.57 2.10
N LEU A 296 21.42 -4.87 2.13
CA LEU A 296 22.42 -5.90 2.42
C LEU A 296 22.38 -6.95 1.31
N ASN A 297 23.46 -7.72 1.15
CA ASN A 297 23.41 -8.91 0.28
C ASN A 297 22.59 -10.04 0.95
N GLN A 298 22.05 -10.97 0.16
CA GLN A 298 21.19 -12.05 0.67
C GLN A 298 21.90 -12.89 1.76
N ASP A 299 23.18 -13.17 1.53
CA ASP A 299 24.03 -13.97 2.44
C ASP A 299 24.41 -13.20 3.72
N GLN A 300 24.12 -11.90 3.76
CA GLN A 300 24.49 -10.97 4.84
C GLN A 300 23.36 -10.77 5.87
N ASN A 301 22.18 -11.33 5.63
CA ASN A 301 21.05 -11.22 6.56
C ASN A 301 21.27 -11.99 7.89
N ALA A 302 22.32 -12.82 7.99
CA ALA A 302 22.67 -13.56 9.20
C ALA A 302 23.51 -12.76 10.22
N PHE A 303 23.89 -11.51 9.93
CA PHE A 303 24.80 -10.78 10.81
C PHE A 303 24.17 -10.30 12.11
N THR A 304 24.99 -10.33 13.16
CA THR A 304 24.61 -9.89 14.50
C THR A 304 24.80 -8.40 14.73
N SER A 305 25.58 -7.68 13.91
CA SER A 305 25.99 -6.30 14.21
C SER A 305 26.18 -5.43 12.96
N ILE A 306 25.85 -4.14 13.08
CA ILE A 306 26.07 -3.11 12.04
C ILE A 306 27.57 -2.88 11.75
N TYR A 307 28.44 -3.30 12.67
CA TYR A 307 29.89 -3.19 12.55
C TYR A 307 30.56 -4.44 11.96
N GLU A 308 29.84 -5.55 11.81
CA GLU A 308 30.39 -6.85 11.40
C GLU A 308 29.57 -7.36 10.22
N VAL A 309 29.92 -6.90 9.02
CA VAL A 309 29.26 -7.28 7.77
C VAL A 309 30.33 -7.91 6.88
N SER A 310 30.25 -9.22 6.62
CA SER A 310 31.19 -9.93 5.74
C SER A 310 30.92 -9.57 4.27
N PHE A 311 31.95 -9.10 3.57
CA PHE A 311 31.87 -8.76 2.14
C PHE A 311 32.40 -9.94 1.31
N SER A 312 31.54 -10.57 0.50
CA SER A 312 31.95 -11.65 -0.42
C SER A 312 32.28 -11.11 -1.82
N CYS A 313 33.01 -11.88 -2.64
CA CYS A 313 33.34 -11.50 -4.02
C CYS A 313 32.17 -11.67 -5.03
N MET A 314 31.04 -12.25 -4.62
CA MET A 314 29.86 -12.49 -5.48
C MET A 314 28.68 -11.54 -5.19
N ASN A 315 28.95 -10.39 -4.57
CA ASN A 315 27.88 -9.49 -4.12
C ASN A 315 27.04 -8.95 -5.28
N LYS A 316 25.72 -9.15 -5.20
CA LYS A 316 24.74 -8.50 -6.10
C LYS A 316 24.58 -7.02 -5.78
N VAL A 317 24.91 -6.58 -4.56
CA VAL A 317 24.89 -5.18 -4.13
C VAL A 317 26.31 -4.62 -4.13
N GLN A 318 26.50 -3.48 -4.80
CA GLN A 318 27.80 -2.82 -4.91
C GLN A 318 28.28 -2.23 -3.57
N LYS A 319 27.37 -1.58 -2.82
CA LYS A 319 27.67 -0.93 -1.54
C LYS A 319 26.57 -1.26 -0.50
N PRO A 320 26.76 -2.27 0.37
CA PRO A 320 25.79 -2.54 1.42
C PRO A 320 25.85 -1.46 2.51
N GLY A 321 24.70 -1.15 3.11
CA GLY A 321 24.57 -0.16 4.17
C GLY A 321 23.16 0.42 4.27
N ILE A 322 23.05 1.60 4.88
CA ILE A 322 21.77 2.31 5.02
C ILE A 322 21.74 3.45 4.02
N TYR A 323 20.81 3.38 3.08
CA TYR A 323 20.58 4.41 2.08
C TYR A 323 19.52 5.38 2.58
N ILE A 324 19.75 6.67 2.42
CA ILE A 324 18.86 7.76 2.81
C ILE A 324 18.68 8.72 1.64
N PHE A 325 17.44 9.07 1.34
CA PHE A 325 17.11 9.93 0.22
C PHE A 325 16.07 10.98 0.61
N GLY A 326 16.17 12.14 -0.03
CA GLY A 326 15.22 13.23 0.05
C GLY A 326 15.15 13.91 1.40
N GLY A 327 13.96 14.42 1.72
CA GLY A 327 13.73 15.22 2.92
C GLY A 327 13.79 16.72 2.64
N ILE A 328 13.67 17.50 3.71
CA ILE A 328 13.71 18.96 3.70
C ILE A 328 14.65 19.44 4.82
N GLY A 329 15.59 20.29 4.43
CA GLY A 329 16.60 20.84 5.33
C GLY A 329 16.22 22.20 5.92
N SER A 330 17.21 22.81 6.59
CA SER A 330 17.10 24.15 7.17
C SER A 330 16.95 25.25 6.11
N ASP A 331 17.38 24.97 4.88
CA ASP A 331 17.16 25.77 3.68
C ASP A 331 15.69 25.81 3.21
N LYS A 332 14.82 24.99 3.82
CA LYS A 332 13.41 24.80 3.44
C LYS A 332 13.24 24.31 2.00
N GLN A 333 14.27 23.70 1.43
CA GLN A 333 14.19 23.10 0.10
C GLN A 333 14.14 21.58 0.22
N ALA A 334 13.41 20.97 -0.70
CA ALA A 334 13.46 19.52 -0.83
C ALA A 334 14.84 19.12 -1.38
N HIS A 335 15.35 17.96 -0.96
CA HIS A 335 16.63 17.43 -1.43
C HIS A 335 16.43 16.20 -2.33
N ASP A 336 17.43 15.88 -3.16
CA ASP A 336 17.52 14.69 -4.02
C ASP A 336 18.84 13.93 -3.84
N THR A 337 19.65 14.31 -2.86
CA THR A 337 20.93 13.63 -2.62
C THR A 337 20.70 12.27 -1.99
N MET A 338 21.30 11.23 -2.60
CA MET A 338 21.33 9.87 -2.04
C MET A 338 22.56 9.74 -1.13
N TRP A 339 22.32 9.54 0.16
CA TRP A 339 23.34 9.31 1.17
C TRP A 339 23.44 7.84 1.54
N LEU A 340 24.65 7.40 1.90
CA LEU A 340 24.95 6.07 2.39
C LEU A 340 25.68 6.15 3.72
N VAL A 341 25.13 5.47 4.73
CA VAL A 341 25.89 5.08 5.93
C VAL A 341 26.55 3.73 5.64
N SER A 342 27.87 3.76 5.49
CA SER A 342 28.69 2.56 5.26
C SER A 342 28.77 1.72 6.55
N VAL A 343 28.46 0.43 6.42
CA VAL A 343 28.46 -0.56 7.52
C VAL A 343 29.67 -1.48 7.47
N GLY A 344 29.85 -2.33 8.47
CA GLY A 344 30.94 -3.31 8.52
C GLY A 344 32.30 -2.76 8.97
N LYS A 345 32.35 -1.48 9.39
CA LYS A 345 33.56 -0.83 9.93
C LYS A 345 33.22 0.09 11.09
N ARG A 346 34.22 0.39 11.92
CA ARG A 346 34.11 1.33 13.04
C ARG A 346 35.15 2.45 12.87
N PRO A 347 34.75 3.74 12.88
CA PRO A 347 33.37 4.25 12.97
C PRO A 347 32.54 3.96 11.70
N LEU A 348 31.22 4.09 11.80
CA LEU A 348 30.37 4.19 10.61
C LEU A 348 30.74 5.48 9.86
N VAL A 349 30.50 5.51 8.55
CA VAL A 349 30.92 6.65 7.72
C VAL A 349 29.81 7.01 6.74
N TRP A 350 29.48 8.30 6.68
CA TRP A 350 28.63 8.85 5.63
C TRP A 350 29.40 9.01 4.34
N SER A 351 28.70 8.80 3.23
CA SER A 351 29.20 9.13 1.91
C SER A 351 28.03 9.48 1.01
N VAL A 352 28.27 10.39 0.06
CA VAL A 352 27.32 10.61 -1.04
C VAL A 352 27.43 9.42 -2.00
N VAL A 353 26.28 8.90 -2.41
CA VAL A 353 26.20 7.84 -3.42
C VAL A 353 26.19 8.51 -4.79
N ILE A 354 27.29 8.34 -5.52
CA ILE A 354 27.33 8.69 -6.94
C ILE A 354 26.48 7.66 -7.68
N THR A 355 25.46 8.15 -8.38
CA THR A 355 24.54 7.32 -9.17
C THR A 355 24.63 7.71 -10.65
N GLU A 356 24.40 6.73 -11.52
CA GLU A 356 24.28 6.92 -12.96
C GLU A 356 22.79 7.02 -13.35
N GLY A 357 22.50 7.59 -14.52
CA GLY A 357 21.14 7.69 -15.03
C GLY A 357 20.31 8.83 -14.39
N LYS A 358 19.04 8.91 -14.76
CA LYS A 358 18.14 9.98 -14.30
C LYS A 358 17.38 9.55 -13.05
N GLY A 359 17.82 10.06 -11.90
CA GLY A 359 17.15 9.85 -10.61
C GLY A 359 15.89 10.69 -10.39
N PRO A 360 15.23 10.51 -9.24
CA PRO A 360 14.11 11.34 -8.83
C PRO A 360 14.50 12.80 -8.61
N SER A 361 13.58 13.70 -8.90
CA SER A 361 13.67 15.11 -8.50
C SER A 361 13.64 15.27 -6.97
N PRO A 362 14.06 16.43 -6.43
CA PRO A 362 13.98 16.70 -5.00
C PRO A 362 12.58 16.52 -4.44
N ARG A 363 12.48 15.82 -3.30
CA ARG A 363 11.19 15.43 -2.70
C ARG A 363 11.32 14.99 -1.25
N PHE A 364 10.21 15.07 -0.53
CA PHE A 364 10.08 14.51 0.83
C PHE A 364 8.72 13.84 1.01
N LEU A 365 8.53 13.12 2.13
CA LEU A 365 7.33 12.31 2.38
C LEU A 365 7.03 11.29 1.25
N HIS A 366 8.08 10.83 0.56
CA HIS A 366 8.03 9.76 -0.43
C HIS A 366 8.25 8.41 0.25
N SER A 367 7.86 7.31 -0.41
CA SER A 367 8.26 5.98 0.02
C SER A 367 9.54 5.56 -0.70
N MET A 368 10.48 4.98 0.04
CA MET A 368 11.66 4.29 -0.49
C MET A 368 11.76 2.91 0.15
N VAL A 369 11.82 1.86 -0.67
CA VAL A 369 11.90 0.47 -0.20
C VAL A 369 12.93 -0.30 -1.01
N TYR A 370 13.55 -1.32 -0.41
CA TYR A 370 14.51 -2.20 -1.08
C TYR A 370 13.83 -3.53 -1.36
N ASN A 371 13.82 -3.93 -2.63
CA ASN A 371 13.37 -5.24 -3.04
C ASN A 371 14.58 -6.14 -3.30
N GLU A 372 14.85 -7.04 -2.37
CA GLU A 372 15.99 -7.97 -2.44
C GLU A 372 15.92 -8.91 -3.65
N LYS A 373 14.70 -9.32 -4.08
CA LYS A 373 14.52 -10.25 -5.21
C LYS A 373 14.91 -9.62 -6.54
N SER A 374 14.49 -8.39 -6.78
CA SER A 374 14.87 -7.64 -7.98
C SER A 374 16.21 -6.95 -7.81
N ASN A 375 16.71 -6.79 -6.58
CA ASN A 375 17.91 -6.05 -6.22
C ASN A 375 17.86 -4.57 -6.64
N HIS A 376 16.71 -3.93 -6.38
CA HIS A 376 16.50 -2.52 -6.65
C HIS A 376 15.99 -1.79 -5.40
N ILE A 377 16.45 -0.56 -5.19
CA ILE A 377 15.70 0.41 -4.39
C ILE A 377 14.59 0.98 -5.28
N CYS A 378 13.36 0.98 -4.78
CA CYS A 378 12.20 1.58 -5.42
C CYS A 378 11.77 2.84 -4.67
N ILE A 379 11.65 3.96 -5.39
CA ILE A 379 11.11 5.22 -4.88
C ILE A 379 9.78 5.51 -5.58
N PHE A 380 8.78 5.90 -4.80
CA PHE A 380 7.46 6.27 -5.32
C PHE A 380 6.89 7.48 -4.59
N GLY A 381 6.35 8.41 -5.37
CA GLY A 381 5.60 9.56 -4.90
C GLY A 381 6.42 10.56 -4.09
N GLY A 382 5.80 11.12 -3.05
CA GLY A 382 6.32 12.26 -2.29
C GLY A 382 5.78 13.57 -2.82
N ARG A 383 6.29 14.67 -2.27
CA ARG A 383 5.92 16.01 -2.72
C ARG A 383 7.10 16.97 -2.72
N ILE A 384 6.87 18.10 -3.38
CA ILE A 384 7.66 19.32 -3.27
C ILE A 384 6.71 20.47 -2.92
N ASP A 385 7.14 21.33 -2.01
CA ASP A 385 6.42 22.56 -1.65
C ASP A 385 6.91 23.70 -2.54
N MET A 386 6.01 24.52 -3.05
CA MET A 386 6.35 25.62 -3.95
C MET A 386 6.66 26.88 -3.13
N SER A 387 7.86 27.43 -3.28
CA SER A 387 8.40 28.50 -2.42
C SER A 387 7.62 29.82 -2.40
N GLN A 388 6.64 29.99 -3.31
CA GLN A 388 5.86 31.22 -3.47
C GLN A 388 4.35 31.04 -3.28
N THR A 389 3.88 29.82 -3.02
CA THR A 389 2.44 29.53 -2.88
C THR A 389 2.20 28.61 -1.70
N SER A 390 1.01 28.66 -1.10
CA SER A 390 0.56 27.67 -0.10
C SER A 390 0.21 26.30 -0.71
N THR A 391 0.69 26.05 -1.94
CA THR A 391 0.39 24.84 -2.70
C THR A 391 1.62 23.93 -2.78
N TYR A 392 1.37 22.64 -2.80
CA TYR A 392 2.38 21.60 -2.98
C TYR A 392 2.00 20.70 -4.15
N THR A 393 3.01 20.09 -4.76
CA THR A 393 2.82 19.12 -5.84
C THR A 393 3.25 17.75 -5.37
N CYS A 394 2.31 16.80 -5.33
CA CYS A 394 2.63 15.39 -5.14
C CYS A 394 3.06 14.74 -6.45
N PHE A 395 3.84 13.67 -6.34
CA PHE A 395 4.28 12.85 -7.47
C PHE A 395 3.61 11.47 -7.48
N ASN A 396 3.56 10.81 -8.64
CA ASN A 396 3.18 9.41 -8.84
C ASN A 396 4.19 8.64 -9.73
N ASP A 397 5.38 9.20 -9.91
CA ASP A 397 6.48 8.59 -10.64
C ASP A 397 7.10 7.42 -9.84
N VAL A 398 7.65 6.46 -10.58
CA VAL A 398 8.34 5.28 -10.05
C VAL A 398 9.79 5.35 -10.51
N TYR A 399 10.72 5.23 -9.56
CA TYR A 399 12.14 5.12 -9.86
C TYR A 399 12.71 3.83 -9.29
N LEU A 400 13.55 3.18 -10.07
CA LEU A 400 14.29 1.99 -9.66
C LEU A 400 15.79 2.26 -9.76
N LEU A 401 16.50 2.13 -8.63
CA LEU A 401 17.96 2.19 -8.57
C LEU A 401 18.51 0.77 -8.52
N CYS A 402 19.23 0.36 -9.56
CA CYS A 402 19.88 -0.95 -9.63
C CYS A 402 21.07 -0.99 -8.66
N MET A 403 20.99 -1.84 -7.63
CA MET A 403 22.00 -1.85 -6.56
C MET A 403 23.32 -2.50 -6.96
N GLN A 404 23.38 -3.17 -8.12
CA GLN A 404 24.60 -3.73 -8.66
C GLN A 404 25.51 -2.67 -9.30
N ARG A 405 24.92 -1.61 -9.86
CA ARG A 405 25.63 -0.56 -10.61
C ARG A 405 25.43 0.86 -10.07
N LEU A 406 24.51 1.03 -9.12
CA LEU A 406 24.02 2.34 -8.68
C LEU A 406 23.49 3.16 -9.87
N LEU A 407 22.77 2.48 -10.77
CA LEU A 407 22.18 3.05 -11.98
C LEU A 407 20.67 3.19 -11.83
N TRP A 408 20.15 4.41 -11.98
CA TRP A 408 18.73 4.66 -12.16
C TRP A 408 18.30 4.14 -13.54
N VAL A 409 17.47 3.11 -13.56
CA VAL A 409 16.96 2.52 -14.80
C VAL A 409 15.72 3.27 -15.28
N ARG A 410 15.49 3.28 -16.60
CA ARG A 410 14.25 3.80 -17.15
C ARG A 410 13.13 2.81 -16.87
N VAL A 411 12.04 3.32 -16.30
CA VAL A 411 10.90 2.49 -15.88
C VAL A 411 9.73 2.73 -16.83
N LYS A 412 9.22 1.66 -17.44
CA LYS A 412 7.96 1.69 -18.18
C LYS A 412 6.84 1.19 -17.27
N VAL A 413 5.96 2.12 -16.91
CA VAL A 413 4.87 1.85 -15.97
C VAL A 413 3.62 1.39 -16.72
N LEU A 414 3.08 0.24 -16.32
CA LEU A 414 1.86 -0.37 -16.85
C LEU A 414 0.78 -0.47 -15.76
N GLY A 415 -0.47 -0.72 -16.18
CA GLY A 415 -1.58 -1.00 -15.28
C GLY A 415 -2.23 0.23 -14.65
N GLU A 416 -2.85 0.03 -13.48
CA GLU A 416 -3.63 1.06 -12.78
C GLU A 416 -2.74 1.93 -11.88
N VAL A 417 -2.10 2.94 -12.48
CA VAL A 417 -1.17 3.82 -11.76
C VAL A 417 -1.90 4.56 -10.62
N PRO A 418 -1.40 4.48 -9.37
CA PRO A 418 -1.99 5.22 -8.26
C PRO A 418 -1.90 6.73 -8.50
N GLN A 419 -2.90 7.47 -8.04
CA GLN A 419 -2.83 8.93 -8.05
C GLN A 419 -1.61 9.45 -7.30
N ALA A 420 -1.15 10.64 -7.68
CA ALA A 420 -0.05 11.36 -7.04
C ALA A 420 -0.31 11.55 -5.55
N ARG A 421 0.71 11.23 -4.74
CA ARG A 421 0.56 11.20 -3.29
C ARG A 421 1.85 11.41 -2.52
N SER A 422 1.71 11.92 -1.31
CA SER A 422 2.76 12.02 -0.30
C SER A 422 2.26 11.53 1.06
N GLY A 423 3.19 11.18 1.96
CA GLY A 423 2.86 10.70 3.29
C GLY A 423 2.15 9.35 3.30
N HIS A 424 2.13 8.62 2.18
CA HIS A 424 1.70 7.23 2.16
C HIS A 424 2.75 6.33 2.80
N CYS A 425 2.34 5.13 3.18
CA CYS A 425 3.26 4.09 3.64
C CYS A 425 3.49 3.06 2.54
N ALA A 426 4.66 2.42 2.54
CA ALA A 426 4.98 1.35 1.62
C ALA A 426 5.79 0.25 2.27
N VAL A 427 5.68 -0.97 1.75
CA VAL A 427 6.46 -2.13 2.20
C VAL A 427 6.65 -3.13 1.07
N VAL A 428 7.75 -3.89 1.10
CA VAL A 428 7.98 -4.99 0.16
C VAL A 428 7.59 -6.32 0.77
N SER A 429 6.91 -7.15 -0.02
CA SER A 429 6.68 -8.56 0.27
C SER A 429 6.76 -9.40 -0.99
N GLY A 430 7.75 -10.31 -1.06
CA GLY A 430 8.06 -11.04 -2.28
C GLY A 430 8.58 -10.13 -3.38
N SER A 431 7.94 -10.15 -4.55
CA SER A 431 8.27 -9.28 -5.70
C SER A 431 7.45 -7.99 -5.73
N HIS A 432 6.53 -7.83 -4.78
CA HIS A 432 5.57 -6.74 -4.74
C HIS A 432 6.02 -5.62 -3.79
N MET A 433 5.84 -4.38 -4.22
CA MET A 433 5.76 -3.22 -3.33
C MET A 433 4.29 -2.86 -3.11
N PHE A 434 3.87 -2.81 -1.86
CA PHE A 434 2.54 -2.39 -1.45
C PHE A 434 2.58 -0.92 -1.04
N ILE A 435 1.56 -0.15 -1.41
CA ILE A 435 1.36 1.21 -0.89
C ILE A 435 -0.06 1.39 -0.33
N PHE A 436 -0.18 2.22 0.70
CA PHE A 436 -1.46 2.54 1.34
C PHE A 436 -1.53 4.00 1.80
N GLY A 437 -2.71 4.60 1.59
CA GLY A 437 -3.04 5.93 2.11
C GLY A 437 -2.23 7.06 1.47
N GLY A 438 -1.92 8.06 2.28
CA GLY A 438 -1.30 9.34 1.88
C GLY A 438 -2.32 10.41 1.49
N VAL A 439 -1.81 11.57 1.13
CA VAL A 439 -2.57 12.73 0.63
C VAL A 439 -2.15 13.06 -0.80
N SER A 440 -3.12 13.42 -1.64
CA SER A 440 -2.89 14.06 -2.93
C SER A 440 -2.75 15.57 -2.75
N ASN A 441 -2.71 16.33 -3.84
CA ASN A 441 -2.64 17.80 -3.80
C ASN A 441 -3.89 18.43 -3.15
N THR A 442 -5.01 17.71 -3.08
CA THR A 442 -6.31 18.29 -2.68
C THR A 442 -6.99 17.55 -1.54
N CYS A 443 -6.73 16.25 -1.36
CA CYS A 443 -7.46 15.43 -0.39
C CYS A 443 -6.68 14.19 0.05
N TYR A 444 -7.22 13.48 1.05
CA TYR A 444 -6.75 12.13 1.37
C TYR A 444 -6.92 11.18 0.18
N CYS A 445 -5.91 10.34 -0.07
CA CYS A 445 -6.00 9.27 -1.05
C CYS A 445 -7.01 8.22 -0.61
N SER A 446 -7.46 7.37 -1.54
CA SER A 446 -8.31 6.22 -1.18
C SER A 446 -7.57 5.28 -0.21
N SER A 447 -8.33 4.60 0.67
CA SER A 447 -7.83 3.49 1.50
C SER A 447 -7.74 2.17 0.73
N ASP A 448 -7.54 2.25 -0.59
CA ASP A 448 -7.26 1.09 -1.42
C ASP A 448 -5.76 0.76 -1.33
N MET A 449 -5.45 -0.54 -1.34
CA MET A 449 -4.09 -1.02 -1.48
C MET A 449 -3.72 -0.98 -2.96
N PHE A 450 -2.56 -0.41 -3.28
CA PHE A 450 -1.98 -0.55 -4.61
C PHE A 450 -0.71 -1.38 -4.53
N ILE A 451 -0.47 -2.15 -5.57
CA ILE A 451 0.61 -3.12 -5.64
C ILE A 451 1.40 -2.88 -6.91
N LEU A 452 2.69 -2.63 -6.76
CA LEU A 452 3.65 -2.56 -7.84
C LEU A 452 4.36 -3.91 -7.95
N GLU A 453 4.13 -4.62 -9.06
CA GLU A 453 4.88 -5.81 -9.41
C GLU A 453 6.15 -5.41 -10.17
N THR A 454 7.29 -5.96 -9.73
CA THR A 454 8.63 -5.66 -10.25
C THR A 454 9.33 -6.87 -10.84
N ASP A 455 8.76 -8.07 -10.72
CA ASP A 455 9.24 -9.28 -11.40
C ASP A 455 8.85 -9.24 -12.88
N PRO A 456 9.82 -9.22 -13.83
CA PRO A 456 9.54 -9.10 -15.25
C PRO A 456 8.62 -10.21 -15.78
N THR A 457 8.73 -11.43 -15.26
CA THR A 457 7.91 -12.57 -15.72
C THR A 457 6.45 -12.36 -15.36
N LYS A 458 6.18 -11.88 -14.14
CA LYS A 458 4.83 -11.61 -13.66
C LYS A 458 4.24 -10.36 -14.29
N VAL A 459 5.05 -9.33 -14.55
CA VAL A 459 4.63 -8.12 -15.26
C VAL A 459 4.07 -8.46 -16.64
N VAL A 460 4.77 -9.31 -17.40
CA VAL A 460 4.30 -9.76 -18.73
C VAL A 460 2.95 -10.48 -18.63
N ASP A 461 2.79 -11.36 -17.65
CA ASP A 461 1.54 -12.09 -17.46
C ASP A 461 0.39 -11.19 -17.01
N LEU A 462 0.65 -10.22 -16.12
CA LEU A 462 -0.34 -9.23 -15.69
C LEU A 462 -0.77 -8.33 -16.85
N ALA A 463 0.18 -7.84 -17.65
CA ALA A 463 -0.10 -7.04 -18.83
C ALA A 463 -0.96 -7.80 -19.85
N ARG A 464 -0.65 -9.07 -20.12
CA ARG A 464 -1.47 -9.93 -21.00
C ARG A 464 -2.87 -10.15 -20.47
N ARG A 465 -3.04 -10.33 -19.15
CA ARG A 465 -4.37 -10.49 -18.53
C ARG A 465 -5.20 -9.21 -18.65
N GLU A 466 -4.57 -8.06 -18.41
CA GLU A 466 -5.24 -6.77 -18.51
C GLU A 466 -5.66 -6.45 -19.95
N GLU A 467 -4.82 -6.76 -20.93
CA GLU A 467 -5.16 -6.59 -22.35
C GLU A 467 -6.35 -7.47 -22.77
N LYS A 468 -6.35 -8.74 -22.35
CA LYS A 468 -7.50 -9.64 -22.59
C LYS A 468 -8.79 -9.12 -21.95
N LYS A 469 -8.71 -8.56 -20.73
CA LYS A 469 -9.84 -7.97 -20.04
C LYS A 469 -10.39 -6.75 -20.79
N LYS A 470 -9.50 -5.86 -21.27
CA LYS A 470 -9.89 -4.71 -22.10
C LYS A 470 -10.56 -5.14 -23.40
N GLN A 471 -9.98 -6.10 -24.11
CA GLN A 471 -10.55 -6.64 -25.35
C GLN A 471 -11.94 -7.24 -25.10
N PHE A 472 -12.11 -8.02 -24.03
CA PHE A 472 -13.40 -8.57 -23.64
C PHE A 472 -14.45 -7.49 -23.36
N LEU A 473 -14.07 -6.42 -22.65
CA LEU A 473 -14.98 -5.29 -22.38
C LEU A 473 -15.40 -4.58 -23.68
N ILE A 474 -14.47 -4.35 -24.60
CA ILE A 474 -14.75 -3.80 -25.93
C ILE A 474 -15.73 -4.70 -26.69
N ASP A 475 -15.53 -6.02 -26.67
CA ASP A 475 -16.42 -6.97 -27.33
C ASP A 475 -17.83 -6.96 -26.73
N VAL A 476 -17.95 -6.84 -25.39
CA VAL A 476 -19.23 -6.71 -24.68
C VAL A 476 -19.93 -5.40 -25.06
N GLU A 477 -19.22 -4.28 -25.13
CA GLU A 477 -19.78 -2.98 -25.56
C GLU A 477 -20.24 -3.02 -27.01
N ASN A 478 -19.43 -3.59 -27.91
CA ASN A 478 -19.78 -3.79 -29.31
C ASN A 478 -21.01 -4.68 -29.47
N TYR A 479 -21.13 -5.74 -28.67
CA TYR A 479 -22.32 -6.60 -28.65
C TYR A 479 -23.56 -5.84 -28.17
N LYS A 480 -23.46 -5.05 -27.09
CA LYS A 480 -24.55 -4.20 -26.59
C LYS A 480 -24.99 -3.18 -27.66
N ALA A 481 -24.05 -2.50 -28.31
CA ALA A 481 -24.33 -1.54 -29.37
C ALA A 481 -25.06 -2.19 -30.57
N LYS A 482 -24.58 -3.36 -31.03
CA LYS A 482 -25.24 -4.13 -32.10
C LYS A 482 -26.66 -4.56 -31.72
N LYS A 483 -26.88 -4.97 -30.46
CA LYS A 483 -28.23 -5.33 -29.96
C LYS A 483 -29.15 -4.12 -29.96
N THR A 484 -28.69 -2.95 -29.50
CA THR A 484 -29.47 -1.70 -29.50
C THR A 484 -29.84 -1.26 -30.93
N LEU A 485 -28.90 -1.33 -31.88
CA LEU A 485 -29.17 -1.06 -33.30
C LEU A 485 -30.20 -2.04 -33.91
N ARG A 486 -30.13 -3.33 -33.55
CA ARG A 486 -31.15 -4.31 -33.94
C ARG A 486 -32.53 -3.98 -33.36
N VAL A 487 -32.61 -3.55 -32.10
CA VAL A 487 -33.90 -3.13 -31.50
C VAL A 487 -34.46 -1.89 -32.20
N HIS A 488 -33.63 -0.87 -32.47
CA HIS A 488 -34.08 0.33 -33.19
C HIS A 488 -34.53 0.04 -34.62
N SER A 489 -33.81 -0.82 -35.36
CA SER A 489 -34.21 -1.21 -36.73
C SER A 489 -35.49 -2.05 -36.76
N VAL A 490 -35.75 -2.88 -35.74
CA VAL A 490 -37.01 -3.62 -35.62
C VAL A 490 -38.17 -2.68 -35.28
N LEU A 491 -37.95 -1.69 -34.41
CA LEU A 491 -38.94 -0.67 -34.07
C LEU A 491 -39.26 0.25 -35.26
N SER A 492 -38.26 0.66 -36.04
CA SER A 492 -38.48 1.48 -37.24
C SER A 492 -39.26 0.72 -38.33
N LYS A 493 -38.94 -0.56 -38.55
CA LYS A 493 -39.70 -1.44 -39.47
C LYS A 493 -41.14 -1.71 -39.00
N LYS A 494 -41.39 -1.73 -37.69
CA LYS A 494 -42.76 -1.81 -37.16
C LYS A 494 -43.51 -0.50 -37.38
N SER A 495 -42.89 0.65 -37.11
CA SER A 495 -43.47 1.98 -37.37
C SER A 495 -43.81 2.19 -38.85
N SER A 496 -42.93 1.77 -39.77
CA SER A 496 -43.19 1.89 -41.22
C SER A 496 -44.34 0.99 -41.69
N ARG A 497 -44.49 -0.21 -41.11
CA ARG A 497 -45.62 -1.12 -41.40
C ARG A 497 -46.95 -0.64 -40.84
N THR A 498 -46.95 0.10 -39.73
CA THR A 498 -48.18 0.70 -39.18
C THR A 498 -48.62 1.89 -40.04
N LEU A 499 -47.67 2.70 -40.52
CA LEU A 499 -47.94 3.80 -41.46
C LEU A 499 -48.46 3.30 -42.82
N SER A 500 -47.92 2.21 -43.37
CA SER A 500 -48.40 1.64 -44.63
C SER A 500 -49.80 1.00 -44.51
N ARG A 501 -50.19 0.50 -43.33
CA ARG A 501 -51.56 0.00 -43.08
C ARG A 501 -52.59 1.11 -42.89
N LEU A 502 -52.17 2.32 -42.51
CA LEU A 502 -53.05 3.48 -42.40
C LEU A 502 -53.29 4.16 -43.75
N SER A 503 -52.46 3.90 -44.77
CA SER A 503 -52.63 4.43 -46.13
C SER A 503 -53.40 3.52 -47.08
N GLU A 504 -53.82 2.32 -46.66
CA GLU A 504 -54.48 1.31 -47.53
C GLU A 504 -56.01 1.21 -47.35
N ASN A 505 -56.66 2.11 -46.60
CA ASN A 505 -58.12 2.19 -46.55
C ASN A 505 -58.62 3.57 -47.00
N PRO A 506 -59.03 3.73 -48.27
CA PRO A 506 -59.95 4.80 -48.65
C PRO A 506 -61.38 4.26 -48.47
N SER A 507 -62.03 4.58 -47.35
CA SER A 507 -63.49 4.51 -47.27
C SER A 507 -64.09 5.84 -47.73
N PRO A 508 -64.90 5.89 -48.80
CA PRO A 508 -65.62 7.08 -49.19
C PRO A 508 -67.02 7.05 -48.57
N GLU A 509 -67.27 7.90 -47.59
CA GLU A 509 -68.60 8.30 -47.09
C GLU A 509 -68.32 9.43 -46.09
N GLY A 510 -68.86 10.64 -46.15
CA GLY A 510 -70.15 11.04 -46.69
C GLY A 510 -71.00 11.60 -45.54
N PHE A 511 -71.11 12.93 -45.49
CA PHE A 511 -72.19 13.74 -44.90
C PHE A 511 -72.23 14.11 -43.40
N TYR A 512 -72.19 15.45 -43.18
CA TYR A 512 -72.96 16.32 -42.27
C TYR A 512 -73.25 15.88 -40.83
N TYR A 513 -72.68 16.56 -39.83
CA TYR A 513 -73.19 17.81 -39.20
C TYR A 513 -72.14 18.40 -38.26
#